data_AF-Q72BE2-F1
#
_entry.id   AF-Q72BE2-F1
#
_cell.length_a   1.000
_cell.length_b   1.000
_cell.length_c   1.000
_cell.angle_alpha   90.00
_cell.angle_beta   90.00
_cell.angle_gamma   90.00
#
_symmetry.space_group_name_H-M   'P 1'
#
loop_
_entity.id
_entity.type
_entity.pdbx_description
1 polymer ?
#
loop_
_entity_poly.entity_id
_entity_poly.type
_entity_poly.pdbx_seq_one_letter_code
_entity_poly.pdbx_strand_id
1 'polypeptide(L)' 'MADIFDQASDYEAKDREAAISAAAGRATWSGPSPDIIDGVPCCAECGEPLPEARLKALPGVGLCVDCAE' A
#
# COMPACT_ATOMS: atom_id res chain seq x y z
N MET A 1 -23.26 -30.34 13.76
CA MET A 1 -22.09 -31.06 13.23
C MET A 1 -21.86 -30.45 11.86
N ALA A 2 -20.79 -29.67 11.69
CA ALA A 2 -20.48 -29.03 10.41
C ALA A 2 -20.05 -30.12 9.42
N ASP A 3 -20.75 -30.25 8.31
CA ASP A 3 -20.38 -31.20 7.27
C ASP A 3 -19.19 -30.66 6.45
N ILE A 4 -18.65 -31.50 5.57
CA ILE A 4 -17.57 -31.17 4.64
C ILE A 4 -17.90 -29.92 3.81
N PHE A 5 -19.17 -29.73 3.42
CA PHE A 5 -19.60 -28.54 2.68
C PHE A 5 -19.57 -27.26 3.53
N ASP A 6 -19.97 -27.35 4.81
CA ASP A 6 -19.89 -26.22 5.72
C ASP A 6 -18.43 -25.82 5.93
N GLN A 7 -17.56 -26.80 6.19
CA GLN A 7 -16.12 -26.58 6.38
C GLN A 7 -15.46 -26.00 5.11
N ALA A 8 -15.81 -26.50 3.94
CA ALA A 8 -15.29 -25.97 2.67
C ALA A 8 -15.68 -24.49 2.48
N SER A 9 -16.95 -24.16 2.75
CA SER A 9 -17.45 -22.78 2.65
C SER A 9 -16.73 -21.84 3.62
N ASP A 10 -16.48 -22.28 4.85
CA ASP A 10 -15.69 -21.53 5.84
C ASP A 10 -14.25 -21.27 5.38
N TYR A 11 -13.61 -22.25 4.72
CA TYR A 11 -12.27 -22.06 4.18
C TYR A 11 -12.25 -21.07 3.01
N GLU A 12 -13.21 -21.16 2.09
CA GLU A 12 -13.32 -20.22 0.97
C GLU A 12 -13.58 -18.79 1.46
N ALA A 13 -14.42 -18.62 2.49
CA ALA A 13 -14.66 -17.32 3.11
C ALA A 13 -13.36 -16.73 3.67
N LYS A 14 -12.61 -17.52 4.45
CA LYS A 14 -11.32 -17.09 5.03
C LYS A 14 -10.29 -16.73 3.97
N ASP A 15 -10.18 -17.54 2.91
CA ASP A 15 -9.24 -17.27 1.82
C ASP A 15 -9.60 -15.96 1.09
N ARG A 16 -10.89 -15.75 0.81
CA ARG A 16 -11.39 -14.52 0.23
C ARG A 16 -11.12 -13.31 1.13
N GLU A 17 -11.41 -13.41 2.41
CA GLU A 17 -11.15 -12.34 3.38
C GLU A 17 -9.66 -12.01 3.47
N ALA A 18 -8.79 -13.03 3.47
CA ALA A 18 -7.34 -12.84 3.46
C ALA A 18 -6.87 -12.13 2.18
N ALA A 19 -7.38 -12.53 1.01
CA ALA A 19 -7.06 -11.90 -0.26
C ALA A 19 -7.50 -10.44 -0.33
N ILE A 20 -8.73 -10.13 0.12
CA ILE A 20 -9.23 -8.75 0.20
C ILE A 20 -8.38 -7.92 1.16
N SER A 21 -8.05 -8.46 2.33
CA SER A 21 -7.22 -7.79 3.34
C SER A 21 -5.82 -7.48 2.80
N ALA A 22 -5.20 -8.44 2.10
CA ALA A 22 -3.91 -8.26 1.47
C ALA A 22 -3.95 -7.21 0.36
N ALA A 23 -5.00 -7.20 -0.47
CA ALA A 23 -5.18 -6.20 -1.52
C ALA A 23 -5.42 -4.80 -0.94
N ALA A 24 -6.20 -4.69 0.14
CA ALA A 24 -6.41 -3.43 0.86
C ALA A 24 -5.11 -2.91 1.48
N GLY A 25 -4.28 -3.79 2.06
CA GLY A 25 -2.97 -3.42 2.61
C GLY A 25 -2.00 -2.87 1.55
N ARG A 26 -2.05 -3.38 0.31
CA ARG A 26 -1.26 -2.85 -0.82
C ARG A 26 -1.62 -1.42 -1.23
N ALA A 27 -2.80 -0.93 -0.85
CA ALA A 27 -3.16 0.47 -1.08
C ALA A 27 -2.44 1.42 -0.12
N THR A 28 -1.85 0.90 0.96
CA THR A 28 -1.02 1.68 1.88
C THR A 28 0.43 1.68 1.40
N TRP A 29 1.08 2.84 1.46
CA TRP A 29 2.50 2.94 1.13
C TRP A 29 3.34 2.19 2.17
N SER A 30 4.13 1.20 1.72
CA SER A 30 5.02 0.39 2.57
C SER A 30 6.50 0.66 2.33
N GLY A 31 6.83 1.63 1.48
CA GLY A 31 8.21 1.99 1.14
C GLY A 31 8.85 2.97 2.12
N PRO A 32 10.04 3.52 1.78
CA PRO A 32 10.69 4.54 2.60
C PRO A 32 9.82 5.79 2.74
N SER A 33 9.98 6.51 3.85
CA SER A 33 9.37 7.83 4.04
C SER A 33 10.05 8.88 3.13
N PRO A 34 9.35 9.97 2.76
CA PRO A 34 9.95 11.06 2.00
C PRO A 34 11.02 11.80 2.81
N ASP A 35 12.05 12.28 2.11
CA ASP A 35 13.04 13.19 2.69
C ASP A 35 12.46 14.60 2.74
N ILE A 36 12.74 15.36 3.80
CA ILE A 36 12.26 16.74 3.92
C ILE A 36 13.45 17.69 3.69
N ILE A 37 13.46 18.35 2.54
CA ILE A 37 14.48 19.35 2.17
C ILE A 37 13.81 20.72 2.11
N ASP A 38 14.27 21.67 2.93
CA ASP A 38 13.69 23.03 3.04
C ASP A 38 12.17 23.06 3.32
N GLY A 39 11.66 22.02 4.01
CA GLY A 39 10.23 21.87 4.30
C GLY A 39 9.40 21.26 3.16
N VAL A 40 10.03 20.89 2.06
CA VAL A 40 9.41 20.22 0.92
C VAL A 40 9.66 18.72 0.99
N PRO A 41 8.62 17.87 0.86
CA PRO A 41 8.80 16.43 0.71
C PRO A 41 9.42 16.10 -0.64
N CYS A 42 10.55 15.40 -0.61
CA CYS A 42 11.33 14.97 -1.76
C CYS A 42 11.46 13.45 -1.80
N CYS A 43 11.68 12.93 -3.00
CA CYS A 43 11.93 11.52 -3.27
C CYS A 43 13.21 11.06 -2.56
N ALA A 44 13.13 9.94 -1.84
CA ALA A 44 14.23 9.37 -1.09
C ALA A 44 15.37 8.82 -1.96
N GLU A 45 15.14 8.64 -3.27
CA GLU A 45 16.16 8.10 -4.19
C GLU A 45 16.75 9.15 -5.12
N CYS A 46 15.93 9.95 -5.80
CA CYS A 46 16.42 10.97 -6.73
C CYS A 46 16.52 12.38 -6.12
N GLY A 47 15.94 12.62 -4.94
CA GLY A 47 15.92 13.94 -4.30
C GLY A 47 14.97 14.96 -4.95
N GLU A 48 14.19 14.57 -5.96
CA GLU A 48 13.24 15.46 -6.62
C GLU A 48 12.01 15.73 -5.74
N PRO A 49 11.42 16.93 -5.81
CA PRO A 49 10.23 17.26 -5.04
C PRO A 49 9.04 16.37 -5.42
N LEU A 50 8.38 15.79 -4.42
CA LEU A 50 7.20 14.95 -4.60
C LEU A 50 5.98 15.82 -4.97
N PRO A 51 5.27 15.51 -6.07
CA PRO A 51 4.10 16.28 -6.45
C PRO A 51 2.95 16.08 -5.45
N GLU A 52 2.20 17.15 -5.16
CA GLU A 52 1.11 17.12 -4.17
C GLU A 52 0.04 16.06 -4.48
N ALA A 53 -0.24 15.81 -5.77
CA ALA A 53 -1.18 14.78 -6.20
C ALA A 53 -0.77 13.38 -5.71
N ARG A 54 0.54 13.11 -5.62
CA ARG A 54 1.10 11.84 -5.14
C ARG A 54 0.93 11.72 -3.62
N LEU A 55 1.27 12.76 -2.88
CA LEU A 55 1.12 12.81 -1.42
C LEU A 55 -0.33 12.67 -0.97
N LYS A 56 -1.28 13.23 -1.75
CA LYS A 56 -2.71 13.09 -1.50
C LYS A 56 -3.24 11.69 -1.81
N ALA A 57 -2.74 11.06 -2.87
CA ALA A 57 -3.14 9.71 -3.26
C ALA A 57 -2.57 8.64 -2.31
N LEU A 58 -1.31 8.82 -1.89
CA LEU A 58 -0.57 7.90 -1.03
C LEU A 58 0.08 8.69 0.11
N PRO A 59 -0.58 8.83 1.27
CA PRO A 59 -0.01 9.57 2.39
C PRO A 59 1.27 8.88 2.91
N GLY A 60 2.34 9.65 3.05
CA GLY A 60 3.64 9.14 3.49
C GLY A 60 4.51 8.52 2.40
N VAL A 61 4.12 8.64 1.12
CA VAL A 61 4.93 8.19 -0.02
C VAL A 61 6.28 8.88 -0.04
N GLY A 62 7.35 8.09 -0.10
CA GLY A 62 8.73 8.58 -0.17
C GLY A 62 9.39 8.47 -1.53
N LEU A 63 8.75 7.88 -2.53
CA LEU A 63 9.30 7.75 -3.89
C LEU A 63 8.42 8.47 -4.93
N CYS A 64 9.08 9.08 -5.92
CA CYS A 64 8.39 9.65 -7.08
C CYS A 64 7.73 8.53 -7.91
N VAL A 65 7.07 8.88 -9.02
CA VAL A 65 6.43 7.86 -9.88
C VAL A 65 7.50 7.04 -10.57
N ASP A 66 8.51 7.69 -11.15
CA ASP A 66 9.60 7.05 -11.88
C ASP A 66 10.44 6.10 -11.02
N CYS A 67 10.71 6.43 -9.75
CA CYS A 67 11.45 5.55 -8.83
C CYS A 67 10.59 4.41 -8.25
N ALA A 68 9.26 4.48 -8.35
CA ALA A 68 8.35 3.50 -7.78
C ALA A 68 7.77 2.49 -8.79
N GLU A 69 8.08 2.67 -10.08
CA GLU A 69 7.75 1.69 -11.14
C GLU A 69 8.58 0.40 -11.04
#